data_AF-A0A6A5TLT1-F1
#
_entry.id   AF-A0A6A5TLT1-F1
#
_cell.length_a   1.000
_cell.length_b   1.000
_cell.length_c   1.000
_cell.angle_alpha   90.00
_cell.angle_beta   90.00
_cell.angle_gamma   90.00
#
_symmetry.space_group_name_H-M   'P 1'
#
loop_
_entity.id
_entity.type
_entity.pdbx_description
1 polymer ?
#
loop_
_entity_poly.entity_id
_entity_poly.type
_entity_poly.pdbx_seq_one_letter_code
_entity_poly.pdbx_strand_id
1 'polypeptide(L)'
;MSDSSERMPESRLEKQPERQHPFVPEPYGNLLRGSFQNILSPHTVNKDSIAKCNGKFVPEINLRKSLASMTEENRARLCVRAQKLYDHVTENTLYQVSESTWESDIRSDLFGLIRDDPLLRMDKTPYQYRYTDPRTSTATIRKRYPDITFGLATCWNAAVQHQIKERNGEITCDHDHIESHPSLTKERIFKQLFHRGCGLVVDPRWGAVDLIFPWAIFEAKKTSEPLQDAERQLYEGASIYLGMLDDLARDPKSPDKYQEGAAGKPQLFGFASSGRILWIYTIFGWCGDYIVEPLWQGLLDETEDALTALIIVDQLHEFAATTHRDFVVKHLEPWLQLAEEELESLCDDDSGCTSDDIASPSFRLHMLEHGFYKSPSEPLWKELEDAARSARSNKRTKRRREAEENMPDVFRLPDYEKGLRNAEVGHNILDLKPE
;
A
#
# COMPACT_ATOMS: atom_id res chain seq x y z
N MET A 1 -13.54 18.45 57.81
CA MET A 1 -12.56 17.36 57.56
C MET A 1 -13.35 16.22 56.97
N SER A 2 -13.39 16.16 55.64
CA SER A 2 -14.09 15.12 54.88
C SER A 2 -13.21 14.82 53.69
N ASP A 3 -12.56 13.67 53.77
CA ASP A 3 -11.69 13.08 52.76
C ASP A 3 -12.56 12.54 51.63
N SER A 4 -12.23 12.88 50.38
CA SER A 4 -12.84 12.31 49.18
C SER A 4 -11.87 12.41 48.01
N SER A 5 -10.91 11.48 48.00
CA SER A 5 -10.17 11.10 46.81
C SER A 5 -11.08 10.29 45.88
N GLU A 6 -11.60 10.91 44.82
CA GLU A 6 -12.20 10.16 43.71
C GLU A 6 -11.09 9.51 42.89
N ARG A 7 -10.97 8.19 43.02
CA ARG A 7 -10.19 7.33 42.13
C ARG A 7 -10.87 7.30 40.75
N MET A 8 -10.09 7.60 39.72
CA MET A 8 -10.42 7.27 38.33
C MET A 8 -10.60 5.75 38.18
N PRO A 9 -11.57 5.28 37.37
CA PRO A 9 -11.81 3.86 37.20
C PRO A 9 -10.74 3.21 36.31
N GLU A 10 -9.81 2.49 36.94
CA GLU A 10 -8.97 1.46 36.31
C GLU A 10 -9.83 0.24 35.94
N SER A 11 -10.66 0.32 34.90
CA SER A 11 -11.31 -0.88 34.36
C SER A 11 -11.86 -0.69 32.96
N ARG A 12 -10.97 -0.59 31.97
CA ARG A 12 -11.19 -1.04 30.58
C ARG A 12 -9.87 -1.01 29.80
N LEU A 13 -8.85 -1.68 30.33
CA LEU A 13 -7.81 -2.23 29.46
C LEU A 13 -8.42 -3.49 28.84
N GLU A 14 -9.17 -3.31 27.76
CA GLU A 14 -9.47 -4.43 26.87
C GLU A 14 -8.12 -5.05 26.49
N LYS A 15 -7.93 -6.33 26.87
CA LYS A 15 -6.74 -7.08 26.47
C LYS A 15 -6.65 -6.99 24.96
N GLN A 16 -5.63 -6.30 24.46
CA GLN A 16 -5.31 -6.31 23.04
C GLN A 16 -5.17 -7.77 22.60
N PRO A 17 -5.68 -8.14 21.41
CA PRO A 17 -5.51 -9.50 20.90
C PRO A 17 -4.02 -9.83 20.81
N GLU A 18 -3.65 -11.01 21.32
CA GLU A 18 -2.30 -11.58 21.27
C GLU A 18 -1.95 -11.82 19.79
N ARG A 19 -1.07 -10.98 19.23
CA ARG A 19 -0.68 -11.08 17.82
C ARG A 19 0.53 -11.99 17.70
N GLN A 20 0.34 -13.15 17.07
CA GLN A 20 1.47 -14.00 16.67
C GLN A 20 2.31 -13.27 15.61
N HIS A 21 3.64 -13.48 15.63
CA HIS A 21 4.57 -12.99 14.61
C HIS A 21 3.97 -13.21 13.21
N PRO A 22 3.68 -12.17 12.42
CA PRO A 22 2.78 -12.35 11.30
C PRO A 22 3.51 -12.94 10.10
N PHE A 23 3.01 -14.07 9.59
CA PHE A 23 3.23 -14.47 8.19
C PHE A 23 2.22 -13.82 7.23
N VAL A 24 1.16 -13.20 7.78
CA VAL A 24 0.03 -12.60 7.08
C VAL A 24 -0.48 -11.44 7.94
N PRO A 25 -0.64 -10.20 7.41
CA PRO A 25 -1.27 -9.12 8.18
C PRO A 25 -2.71 -9.51 8.48
N GLU A 26 -3.08 -9.55 9.76
CA GLU A 26 -4.48 -9.72 10.15
C GLU A 26 -5.17 -8.35 10.06
N PRO A 27 -6.30 -8.25 9.32
CA PRO A 27 -7.04 -7.01 9.26
C PRO A 27 -7.54 -6.66 10.67
N TYR A 28 -7.50 -5.36 11.00
CA TYR A 28 -8.10 -4.89 12.23
C TYR A 28 -9.59 -5.24 12.33
N GLY A 29 -10.03 -5.64 13.52
CA GLY A 29 -11.33 -6.27 13.75
C GLY A 29 -12.53 -5.33 13.59
N ASN A 30 -12.42 -4.05 13.97
CA ASN A 30 -13.53 -3.09 13.84
C ASN A 30 -13.09 -1.77 13.20
N LEU A 31 -13.96 -1.26 12.32
CA LEU A 31 -13.86 0.05 11.69
C LEU A 31 -14.78 1.04 12.42
N LEU A 32 -14.21 2.12 12.96
CA LEU A 32 -14.97 3.25 13.49
C LEU A 32 -14.99 4.38 12.47
N ARG A 33 -16.17 4.84 12.06
CA ARG A 33 -16.34 5.90 11.05
C ARG A 33 -16.71 7.24 11.69
N GLY A 34 -15.93 8.27 11.40
CA GLY A 34 -16.31 9.66 11.62
C GLY A 34 -17.33 10.15 10.60
N SER A 35 -18.18 11.11 10.99
CA SER A 35 -19.18 11.72 10.10
C SER A 35 -18.67 13.02 9.46
N PHE A 36 -18.95 13.22 8.16
CA PHE A 36 -18.71 14.49 7.46
C PHE A 36 -19.52 15.67 8.02
N GLN A 37 -20.63 15.41 8.73
CA GLN A 37 -21.42 16.47 9.37
C GLN A 37 -20.60 17.23 10.42
N ASN A 38 -19.54 16.63 10.96
CA ASN A 38 -18.64 17.25 11.92
C ASN A 38 -17.58 18.15 11.26
N ILE A 39 -17.43 18.17 9.93
CA ILE A 39 -16.49 19.06 9.21
C ILE A 39 -17.14 20.42 8.94
N LEU A 40 -18.45 20.46 8.67
CA LEU A 40 -19.18 21.66 8.26
C LEU A 40 -19.59 22.60 9.42
N SER A 41 -19.28 22.25 10.66
CA SER A 41 -19.52 23.13 11.81
C SER A 41 -18.23 23.85 12.22
N PRO A 42 -18.09 25.15 11.95
CA PRO A 42 -16.92 25.93 12.38
C PRO A 42 -16.82 26.12 13.91
N HIS A 43 -17.74 25.55 14.70
CA HIS A 43 -17.88 25.81 16.14
C HIS A 43 -17.92 24.57 17.04
N THR A 44 -17.66 23.36 16.54
CA THR A 44 -17.65 22.17 17.41
C THR A 44 -16.23 21.73 17.77
N VAL A 45 -15.85 22.15 18.99
CA VAL A 45 -14.90 21.51 19.91
C VAL A 45 -13.53 21.18 19.32
N ASN A 46 -12.57 22.10 19.50
CA ASN A 46 -11.16 21.84 19.79
C ASN A 46 -10.53 20.58 19.12
N LYS A 47 -10.74 20.41 17.80
CA LYS A 47 -10.12 19.31 17.03
C LYS A 47 -8.60 19.36 17.09
N ASP A 48 -8.05 20.57 17.20
CA ASP A 48 -6.62 20.83 17.42
C ASP A 48 -6.10 20.19 18.71
N SER A 49 -6.92 20.11 19.77
CA SER A 49 -6.53 19.49 21.04
C SER A 49 -6.43 17.97 20.93
N ILE A 50 -7.39 17.30 20.29
CA ILE A 50 -7.41 15.82 20.20
C ILE A 50 -6.40 15.33 19.16
N ALA A 51 -6.23 16.04 18.04
CA ALA A 51 -5.22 15.71 17.03
C ALA A 51 -3.79 15.89 17.58
N LYS A 52 -3.52 16.99 18.31
CA LYS A 52 -2.20 17.23 18.96
C LYS A 52 -1.89 16.23 20.06
N CYS A 53 -2.90 15.74 20.79
CA CYS A 53 -2.69 14.74 21.85
C CYS A 53 -2.36 13.34 21.32
N ASN A 54 -2.56 13.07 20.02
CA ASN A 54 -2.38 11.74 19.42
C ASN A 54 -1.28 11.68 18.34
N GLY A 55 -0.54 12.76 18.10
CA GLY A 55 0.52 12.79 17.08
C GLY A 55 0.01 12.65 15.64
N LYS A 56 -1.27 12.93 15.40
CA LYS A 56 -1.92 12.77 14.09
C LYS A 56 -1.56 13.94 13.17
N PHE A 57 -1.14 13.64 11.95
CA PHE A 57 -0.98 14.65 10.91
C PHE A 57 -2.34 15.14 10.42
N VAL A 58 -2.51 16.46 10.37
CA VAL A 58 -3.70 17.12 9.84
C VAL A 58 -3.24 18.21 8.85
N PRO A 59 -3.61 18.11 7.57
CA PRO A 59 -3.22 19.11 6.58
C PRO A 59 -3.92 20.46 6.87
N GLU A 60 -3.25 21.55 6.50
CA GLU A 60 -3.87 22.87 6.43
C GLU A 60 -4.79 22.95 5.21
N ILE A 61 -6.09 23.07 5.47
CA ILE A 61 -7.15 23.09 4.44
C ILE A 61 -7.56 24.53 4.10
N ASN A 62 -7.12 25.53 4.89
CA ASN A 62 -7.46 26.93 4.62
C ASN A 62 -6.69 27.46 3.40
N LEU A 63 -7.34 27.40 2.23
CA LEU A 63 -6.82 27.86 0.95
C LEU A 63 -6.17 29.24 1.03
N ARG A 64 -6.83 30.22 1.67
CA ARG A 64 -6.30 31.60 1.77
C ARG A 64 -5.01 31.65 2.56
N LYS A 65 -4.95 30.94 3.68
CA LYS A 65 -3.76 30.87 4.54
C LYS A 65 -2.61 30.18 3.81
N SER A 66 -2.89 29.05 3.16
CA SER A 66 -1.90 28.30 2.38
C SER A 66 -1.33 29.16 1.25
N LEU A 67 -2.19 29.78 0.43
CA LEU A 67 -1.75 30.66 -0.66
C LEU A 67 -0.92 31.83 -0.13
N ALA A 68 -1.33 32.48 0.97
CA ALA A 68 -0.60 33.61 1.54
C ALA A 68 0.82 33.25 2.03
N SER A 69 1.06 31.99 2.41
CA SER A 69 2.37 31.50 2.84
C SER A 69 3.30 31.08 1.68
N MET A 70 2.77 30.92 0.46
CA MET A 70 3.54 30.50 -0.70
C MET A 70 4.27 31.66 -1.38
N THR A 71 5.44 31.35 -1.94
CA THR A 71 6.13 32.23 -2.89
C THR A 71 5.29 32.44 -4.15
N GLU A 72 5.55 33.52 -4.88
CA GLU A 72 4.82 33.82 -6.13
C GLU A 72 5.03 32.71 -7.18
N GLU A 73 6.24 32.17 -7.27
CA GLU A 73 6.55 31.08 -8.19
C GLU A 73 5.79 29.79 -7.84
N ASN A 74 5.79 29.39 -6.57
CA ASN A 74 5.05 28.19 -6.15
C ASN A 74 3.56 28.36 -6.36
N ARG A 75 3.03 29.57 -6.13
CA ARG A 75 1.64 29.90 -6.40
C ARG A 75 1.30 29.80 -7.89
N ALA A 76 2.15 30.33 -8.76
CA ALA A 76 1.97 30.23 -10.20
C ALA A 76 1.99 28.77 -10.68
N ARG A 77 2.94 27.96 -10.19
CA ARG A 77 3.02 26.52 -10.48
C ARG A 77 1.76 25.77 -10.01
N LEU A 78 1.27 26.06 -8.80
CA LEU A 78 0.04 25.50 -8.27
C LEU A 78 -1.17 25.88 -9.13
N CYS A 79 -1.30 27.14 -9.53
CA CYS A 79 -2.39 27.61 -10.39
C CYS A 79 -2.39 26.90 -11.75
N VAL A 80 -1.23 26.69 -12.36
CA VAL A 80 -1.12 25.95 -13.63
C VAL A 80 -1.57 24.49 -13.46
N ARG A 81 -1.13 23.82 -12.38
CA ARG A 81 -1.57 22.44 -12.07
C ARG A 81 -3.07 22.37 -11.81
N ALA A 82 -3.62 23.32 -11.05
CA ALA A 82 -5.05 23.38 -10.74
C ALA A 82 -5.90 23.61 -11.99
N GLN A 83 -5.47 24.51 -12.88
CA GLN A 83 -6.15 24.74 -14.15
C GLN A 83 -6.16 23.48 -15.01
N LYS A 84 -5.02 22.79 -15.12
CA LYS A 84 -4.91 21.53 -15.86
C LYS A 84 -5.85 20.45 -15.31
N LEU A 85 -5.86 20.27 -13.99
CA LEU A 85 -6.76 19.33 -13.31
C LEU A 85 -8.23 19.68 -13.58
N TYR A 86 -8.60 20.95 -13.43
CA TYR A 86 -9.95 21.45 -13.71
C TYR A 86 -10.37 21.17 -15.16
N ASP A 87 -9.50 21.46 -16.12
CA ASP A 87 -9.80 21.30 -17.55
C ASP A 87 -10.03 19.82 -17.88
N HIS A 88 -9.11 18.94 -17.49
CA HIS A 88 -9.24 17.50 -17.73
C HIS A 88 -10.46 16.89 -17.01
N VAL A 89 -10.76 17.30 -15.77
CA VAL A 89 -11.95 16.81 -15.07
C VAL A 89 -13.24 17.25 -15.78
N THR A 90 -13.27 18.51 -16.24
CA THR A 90 -14.40 19.06 -17.00
C THR A 90 -14.58 18.31 -18.31
N GLU A 91 -13.51 18.12 -19.10
CA GLU A 91 -13.52 17.37 -20.35
C GLU A 91 -13.96 15.91 -20.12
N ASN A 92 -13.40 15.25 -19.12
CA ASN A 92 -13.75 13.88 -18.78
C ASN A 92 -15.23 13.71 -18.45
N THR A 93 -15.79 14.68 -17.73
CA THR A 93 -17.21 14.73 -17.40
C THR A 93 -18.07 14.97 -18.65
N LEU A 94 -17.66 15.92 -19.51
CA LEU A 94 -18.37 16.25 -20.75
C LEU A 94 -18.39 15.10 -21.76
N TYR A 95 -17.26 14.41 -21.93
CA TYR A 95 -17.09 13.34 -22.91
C TYR A 95 -17.37 11.94 -22.35
N GLN A 96 -17.69 11.81 -21.06
CA GLN A 96 -18.00 10.54 -20.40
C GLN A 96 -16.93 9.46 -20.63
N VAL A 97 -15.66 9.86 -20.49
CA VAL A 97 -14.50 9.00 -20.75
C VAL A 97 -14.52 7.71 -19.91
N SER A 98 -13.70 6.72 -20.27
CA SER A 98 -13.62 5.48 -19.49
C SER A 98 -13.02 5.71 -18.09
N GLU A 99 -13.29 4.76 -17.17
CA GLU A 99 -12.70 4.77 -15.82
C GLU A 99 -11.17 4.81 -15.89
N SER A 100 -10.59 4.08 -16.83
CA SER A 100 -9.15 4.04 -17.06
C SER A 100 -8.57 5.39 -17.48
N THR A 101 -9.30 6.17 -18.28
CA THR A 101 -8.87 7.52 -18.68
C THR A 101 -8.95 8.46 -17.49
N TRP A 102 -10.06 8.40 -16.75
CA TRP A 102 -10.23 9.15 -15.49
C TRP A 102 -9.10 8.87 -14.49
N GLU A 103 -8.79 7.59 -14.24
CA GLU A 103 -7.67 7.16 -13.38
C GLU A 103 -6.34 7.70 -13.88
N SER A 104 -6.08 7.65 -15.18
CA SER A 104 -4.83 8.13 -15.78
C SER A 104 -4.65 9.64 -15.59
N ASP A 105 -5.70 10.42 -15.78
CA ASP A 105 -5.64 11.88 -15.65
C ASP A 105 -5.47 12.29 -14.18
N ILE A 106 -6.23 11.69 -13.25
CA ILE A 106 -6.03 11.92 -11.81
C ILE A 106 -4.62 11.53 -11.37
N ARG A 107 -4.10 10.39 -11.86
CA ARG A 107 -2.74 9.94 -11.58
C ARG A 107 -1.68 10.93 -12.07
N SER A 108 -1.93 11.60 -13.19
CA SER A 108 -1.04 12.61 -13.76
C SER A 108 -1.15 13.95 -13.04
N ASP A 109 -2.36 14.45 -12.83
CA ASP A 109 -2.59 15.86 -12.53
C ASP A 109 -2.67 16.13 -11.04
N LEU A 110 -3.32 15.23 -10.30
CA LEU A 110 -3.42 15.31 -8.85
C LEU A 110 -2.16 14.74 -8.18
N PHE A 111 -1.74 13.54 -8.59
CA PHE A 111 -0.64 12.80 -7.95
C PHE A 111 0.69 12.88 -8.71
N GLY A 112 0.81 13.75 -9.71
CA GLY A 112 2.00 13.84 -10.57
C GLY A 112 3.31 14.05 -9.81
N LEU A 113 3.32 14.93 -8.79
CA LEU A 113 4.52 15.16 -7.99
C LEU A 113 4.95 13.91 -7.20
N ILE A 114 4.00 13.18 -6.63
CA ILE A 114 4.27 11.93 -5.92
C ILE A 114 4.76 10.84 -6.88
N ARG A 115 4.20 10.78 -8.10
CA ARG A 115 4.62 9.84 -9.14
C ARG A 115 6.09 10.01 -9.51
N ASP A 116 6.49 11.27 -9.62
CA ASP A 116 7.78 11.67 -10.15
C ASP A 116 8.86 11.76 -9.05
N ASP A 117 8.47 11.65 -7.77
CA ASP A 117 9.38 11.59 -6.63
C ASP A 117 10.13 10.25 -6.55
N PRO A 118 11.48 10.25 -6.54
CA PRO A 118 12.28 9.02 -6.50
C PRO A 118 12.22 8.26 -5.15
N LEU A 119 11.85 8.92 -4.05
CA LEU A 119 11.71 8.33 -2.71
C LEU A 119 10.39 7.58 -2.54
N LEU A 120 9.41 7.88 -3.38
CA LEU A 120 8.06 7.34 -3.28
C LEU A 120 7.78 6.40 -4.44
N ARG A 121 6.82 5.50 -4.22
CA ARG A 121 6.26 4.65 -5.27
C ARG A 121 4.76 4.77 -5.28
N MET A 122 4.24 4.87 -6.49
CA MET A 122 2.83 4.89 -6.78
C MET A 122 2.56 3.82 -7.84
N ASP A 123 1.82 2.77 -7.51
CA ASP A 123 1.56 1.67 -8.45
C ASP A 123 0.24 0.95 -8.15
N LYS A 124 -0.31 0.24 -9.14
CA LYS A 124 -1.47 -0.64 -9.00
C LYS A 124 -1.05 -1.94 -8.30
N THR A 125 -0.75 -1.83 -7.00
CA THR A 125 -0.13 -2.89 -6.22
C THR A 125 -1.20 -3.72 -5.50
N PRO A 126 -1.37 -5.00 -5.85
CA PRO A 126 -2.33 -5.82 -5.15
C PRO A 126 -1.87 -6.15 -3.74
N TYR A 127 -2.81 -6.14 -2.82
CA TYR A 127 -2.60 -6.67 -1.47
C TYR A 127 -3.23 -8.06 -1.34
N GLN A 128 -2.57 -8.89 -0.54
CA GLN A 128 -3.07 -10.20 -0.15
C GLN A 128 -3.65 -10.13 1.25
N TYR A 129 -4.74 -10.84 1.50
CA TYR A 129 -5.41 -10.87 2.80
C TYR A 129 -6.04 -12.23 3.10
N ARG A 130 -6.09 -12.57 4.39
CA ARG A 130 -6.77 -13.76 4.89
C ARG A 130 -8.26 -13.51 4.95
N TYR A 131 -9.04 -14.34 4.26
CA TYR A 131 -10.49 -14.36 4.32
C TYR A 131 -10.97 -15.67 4.92
N THR A 132 -11.68 -15.59 6.04
CA THR A 132 -12.37 -16.73 6.65
C THR A 132 -13.81 -16.75 6.19
N ASP A 133 -14.21 -17.84 5.51
CA ASP A 133 -15.59 -18.01 5.08
C ASP A 133 -16.49 -18.24 6.30
N PRO A 134 -17.47 -17.36 6.58
CA PRO A 134 -18.32 -17.48 7.76
C PRO A 134 -19.18 -18.74 7.77
N ARG A 135 -19.40 -19.39 6.61
CA ARG A 135 -20.21 -20.62 6.51
C ARG A 135 -19.40 -21.89 6.75
N THR A 136 -18.16 -21.91 6.30
CA THR A 136 -17.31 -23.11 6.32
C THR A 136 -16.20 -23.03 7.36
N SER A 137 -15.98 -21.85 7.96
CA SER A 137 -14.82 -21.52 8.80
C SER A 137 -13.47 -21.80 8.14
N THR A 138 -13.46 -21.96 6.81
CA THR A 138 -12.22 -22.19 6.05
C THR A 138 -11.56 -20.85 5.75
N ALA A 139 -10.28 -20.74 6.10
CA ALA A 139 -9.47 -19.58 5.75
C ALA A 139 -8.86 -19.77 4.36
N THR A 140 -8.91 -18.71 3.54
CA THR A 140 -8.31 -18.66 2.20
C THR A 140 -7.57 -17.35 2.02
N ILE A 141 -6.49 -17.36 1.25
CA ILE A 141 -5.82 -16.11 0.85
C ILE A 141 -6.51 -15.56 -0.39
N ARG A 142 -6.92 -14.30 -0.31
CA ARG A 142 -7.52 -13.55 -1.42
C ARG A 142 -6.61 -12.41 -1.80
N LYS A 143 -6.80 -11.93 -3.03
CA LYS A 143 -6.03 -10.84 -3.64
C LYS A 143 -6.98 -9.77 -4.14
N ARG A 144 -6.67 -8.52 -3.86
CA ARG A 144 -7.40 -7.32 -4.31
C ARG A 144 -6.41 -6.34 -4.92
N TYR A 145 -6.89 -5.52 -5.84
CA TYR A 145 -6.11 -4.51 -6.54
C TYR A 145 -6.78 -3.17 -6.28
N PRO A 146 -6.21 -2.31 -5.42
CA PRO A 146 -6.55 -0.90 -5.40
C PRO A 146 -6.26 -0.28 -6.76
N ASP A 147 -6.92 0.82 -7.10
CA ASP A 147 -6.55 1.56 -8.31
C ASP A 147 -5.15 2.15 -8.20
N ILE A 148 -4.81 2.71 -7.04
CA ILE A 148 -3.45 3.16 -6.75
C ILE A 148 -3.09 2.87 -5.28
N THR A 149 -1.89 2.35 -5.07
CA THR A 149 -1.23 2.26 -3.76
C THR A 149 -0.04 3.21 -3.74
N PHE A 150 0.14 3.90 -2.63
CA PHE A 150 1.27 4.81 -2.39
C PHE A 150 2.13 4.26 -1.25
N GLY A 151 3.43 4.11 -1.49
CA GLY A 151 4.38 3.65 -0.49
C GLY A 151 5.76 4.23 -0.72
N LEU A 152 6.74 3.73 0.04
CA LEU A 152 8.13 4.14 -0.11
C LEU A 152 8.82 3.33 -1.21
N ALA A 153 9.70 4.00 -1.95
CA ALA A 153 10.60 3.36 -2.89
C ALA A 153 11.74 2.67 -2.15
N THR A 154 12.11 1.50 -2.64
CA THR A 154 13.39 0.87 -2.31
C THR A 154 14.42 1.17 -3.37
N CYS A 155 15.70 1.14 -2.98
CA CYS A 155 16.83 1.36 -3.86
C CYS A 155 17.74 0.12 -3.92
N TRP A 156 18.61 0.07 -4.91
CA TRP A 156 19.73 -0.88 -4.90
C TRP A 156 20.95 -0.24 -4.23
N ASN A 157 21.78 -1.04 -3.56
CA ASN A 157 22.99 -0.57 -2.85
C ASN A 157 23.92 0.31 -3.72
N ALA A 158 24.07 -0.02 -5.00
CA ALA A 158 24.86 0.79 -5.93
C ALA A 158 24.31 2.22 -6.13
N ALA A 159 22.99 2.40 -6.02
CA ALA A 159 22.37 3.73 -6.16
C ALA A 159 22.65 4.63 -4.95
N VAL A 160 22.75 4.05 -3.73
CA VAL A 160 23.10 4.78 -2.50
C VAL A 160 24.52 5.37 -2.60
N GLN A 161 25.47 4.60 -3.14
CA GLN A 161 26.87 5.03 -3.27
C GLN A 161 27.08 6.18 -4.27
N HIS A 162 26.19 6.36 -5.24
CA HIS A 162 26.31 7.39 -6.28
C HIS A 162 25.58 8.71 -5.94
N GLN A 163 24.71 8.73 -4.93
CA GLN A 163 23.90 9.90 -4.55
C GLN A 163 24.55 10.80 -3.48
N ILE A 164 25.67 10.37 -2.86
CA ILE A 164 26.45 11.16 -1.88
C ILE A 164 27.29 12.23 -2.61
N LYS A 165 26.65 13.27 -3.18
CA LYS A 165 27.29 14.52 -3.63
C LYS A 165 26.31 15.69 -3.51
N GLU A 166 26.49 16.51 -2.47
CA GLU A 166 25.67 17.68 -2.13
C GLU A 166 25.79 18.87 -3.13
N ARG A 167 24.73 19.70 -3.20
CA ARG A 167 24.85 21.18 -3.23
C ARG A 167 23.55 21.97 -2.97
N ASN A 168 23.70 23.04 -2.17
CA ASN A 168 23.08 24.38 -2.24
C ASN A 168 21.56 24.60 -2.00
N GLY A 169 21.12 24.47 -0.75
CA GLY A 169 20.46 25.55 0.02
C GLY A 169 19.33 26.40 -0.59
N GLU A 170 18.34 25.80 -1.26
CA GLU A 170 17.12 26.49 -1.70
C GLU A 170 15.86 25.70 -1.27
N ILE A 171 14.80 26.37 -0.81
CA ILE A 171 13.56 25.69 -0.34
C ILE A 171 12.59 25.56 -1.51
N THR A 172 12.74 24.45 -2.24
CA THR A 172 11.71 23.75 -3.00
C THR A 172 11.32 22.50 -2.19
N CYS A 173 10.20 21.81 -2.48
CA CYS A 173 9.98 20.45 -1.97
C CYS A 173 10.97 19.51 -2.68
N ASP A 174 12.26 19.75 -2.47
CA ASP A 174 13.37 19.20 -3.23
C ASP A 174 13.79 17.88 -2.59
N HIS A 175 12.95 16.87 -2.80
CA HIS A 175 13.24 15.51 -2.41
C HIS A 175 14.39 14.91 -3.24
N ASP A 176 14.86 15.59 -4.29
CA ASP A 176 15.99 15.18 -5.13
C ASP A 176 17.31 15.08 -4.33
N HIS A 177 17.35 15.63 -3.12
CA HIS A 177 18.53 15.65 -2.24
C HIS A 177 18.43 14.73 -1.02
N ILE A 178 17.31 14.05 -0.79
CA ILE A 178 17.19 13.13 0.34
C ILE A 178 17.92 11.84 -0.02
N GLU A 179 19.07 11.61 0.60
CA GLU A 179 19.84 10.38 0.41
C GLU A 179 19.00 9.16 0.79
N SER A 180 19.07 8.14 -0.06
CA SER A 180 18.41 6.88 0.21
C SER A 180 19.04 6.20 1.43
N HIS A 181 18.23 5.91 2.47
CA HIS A 181 18.72 5.32 3.71
C HIS A 181 19.11 3.85 3.48
N PRO A 182 20.24 3.35 4.04
CA PRO A 182 20.67 1.96 3.85
C PRO A 182 19.60 0.91 4.20
N SER A 183 18.75 1.19 5.20
CA SER A 183 17.61 0.34 5.58
C SER A 183 16.55 0.17 4.50
N LEU A 184 16.48 1.08 3.52
CA LEU A 184 15.53 1.02 2.40
C LEU A 184 16.12 0.32 1.16
N THR A 185 17.29 -0.31 1.31
CA THR A 185 17.91 -1.07 0.22
C THR A 185 17.19 -2.39 0.04
N LYS A 186 16.90 -2.75 -1.22
CA LYS A 186 16.23 -4.01 -1.56
C LYS A 186 16.91 -5.20 -0.94
N GLU A 187 18.25 -5.21 -0.93
CA GLU A 187 19.04 -6.30 -0.37
C GLU A 187 18.79 -6.52 1.12
N ARG A 188 18.89 -5.47 1.95
CA ARG A 188 18.65 -5.60 3.39
C ARG A 188 17.21 -5.99 3.66
N ILE A 189 16.26 -5.39 2.95
CA ILE A 189 14.84 -5.73 3.07
C ILE A 189 14.60 -7.18 2.66
N PHE A 190 15.23 -7.67 1.59
CA PHE A 190 15.11 -9.07 1.17
C PHE A 190 15.56 -10.04 2.27
N LYS A 191 16.58 -9.69 3.07
CA LYS A 191 17.02 -10.53 4.20
C LYS A 191 15.90 -10.80 5.21
N GLN A 192 14.95 -9.88 5.39
CA GLN A 192 13.77 -10.08 6.25
C GLN A 192 12.94 -11.29 5.84
N LEU A 193 12.88 -11.60 4.54
CA LEU A 193 12.06 -12.70 4.05
C LEU A 193 12.61 -14.08 4.45
N PHE A 194 13.86 -14.15 4.91
CA PHE A 194 14.54 -15.40 5.25
C PHE A 194 14.52 -15.71 6.75
N HIS A 195 14.07 -14.78 7.58
CA HIS A 195 13.98 -14.97 9.01
C HIS A 195 12.97 -16.08 9.33
N ARG A 196 13.42 -17.15 10.01
CA ARG A 196 12.63 -18.39 10.18
C ARG A 196 11.51 -18.24 11.21
N GLY A 197 11.71 -17.38 12.21
CA GLY A 197 10.72 -17.10 13.26
C GLY A 197 9.68 -16.03 12.92
N CYS A 198 9.96 -15.10 12.00
CA CYS A 198 9.09 -13.96 11.70
C CYS A 198 9.58 -13.17 10.47
N GLY A 199 8.76 -13.07 9.43
CA GLY A 199 9.04 -12.17 8.30
C GLY A 199 8.11 -10.97 8.36
N LEU A 200 8.65 -9.78 8.63
CA LEU A 200 7.87 -8.55 8.51
C LEU A 200 7.35 -8.41 7.07
N VAL A 201 6.04 -8.22 6.91
CA VAL A 201 5.44 -8.00 5.59
C VAL A 201 5.66 -6.54 5.19
N VAL A 202 6.70 -6.33 4.39
CA VAL A 202 7.17 -5.01 3.96
C VAL A 202 6.40 -4.47 2.75
N ASP A 203 6.00 -5.33 1.80
CA ASP A 203 5.31 -4.97 0.55
C ASP A 203 3.95 -5.69 0.48
N PRO A 204 2.87 -5.01 0.04
CA PRO A 204 1.54 -5.62 -0.11
C PRO A 204 1.49 -6.88 -0.98
N ARG A 205 2.39 -7.00 -1.96
CA ARG A 205 2.45 -8.15 -2.88
C ARG A 205 3.00 -9.43 -2.25
N TRP A 206 3.54 -9.35 -1.03
CA TRP A 206 4.23 -10.41 -0.28
C TRP A 206 5.45 -10.97 -1.02
N GLY A 207 6.60 -10.94 -0.36
CA GLY A 207 7.87 -11.37 -0.95
C GLY A 207 8.43 -10.44 -2.03
N ALA A 208 7.70 -9.38 -2.39
CA ALA A 208 8.23 -8.25 -3.15
C ALA A 208 8.81 -7.21 -2.18
N VAL A 209 9.58 -6.27 -2.72
CA VAL A 209 10.23 -5.19 -1.96
C VAL A 209 10.29 -3.91 -2.79
N ASP A 210 9.33 -3.64 -3.68
CA ASP A 210 9.42 -2.46 -4.56
C ASP A 210 8.66 -1.25 -4.00
N LEU A 211 7.48 -1.49 -3.44
CA LEU A 211 6.62 -0.48 -2.80
C LEU A 211 6.37 -0.96 -1.37
N ILE A 212 7.17 -0.45 -0.45
CA ILE A 212 7.13 -0.90 0.94
C ILE A 212 6.37 0.09 1.83
N PHE A 213 5.74 -0.46 2.87
CA PHE A 213 5.02 0.28 3.93
C PHE A 213 4.11 1.39 3.39
N PRO A 214 2.96 1.04 2.79
CA PRO A 214 2.06 2.00 2.19
C PRO A 214 1.62 3.10 3.17
N TRP A 215 1.51 4.33 2.66
CA TRP A 215 1.06 5.50 3.42
C TRP A 215 -0.25 6.09 2.87
N ALA A 216 -0.66 5.71 1.66
CA ALA A 216 -1.98 6.03 1.13
C ALA A 216 -2.52 4.99 0.14
N ILE A 217 -3.83 5.08 -0.09
CA ILE A 217 -4.57 4.29 -1.07
C ILE A 217 -5.55 5.20 -1.83
N PHE A 218 -5.72 4.96 -3.12
CA PHE A 218 -6.76 5.60 -3.93
C PHE A 218 -7.63 4.57 -4.64
N GLU A 219 -8.94 4.82 -4.59
CA GLU A 219 -9.98 4.05 -5.27
C GLU A 219 -10.87 4.99 -6.08
N ALA A 220 -11.03 4.71 -7.37
CA ALA A 220 -11.87 5.48 -8.27
C ALA A 220 -13.08 4.66 -8.70
N LYS A 221 -14.17 5.35 -9.04
CA LYS A 221 -15.31 4.78 -9.75
C LYS A 221 -15.76 5.77 -10.82
N LYS A 222 -16.02 5.26 -12.03
CA LYS A 222 -16.39 6.07 -13.21
C LYS A 222 -17.70 6.83 -13.03
N THR A 223 -18.70 6.18 -12.43
CA THR A 223 -20.05 6.73 -12.30
C THR A 223 -20.33 7.15 -10.87
N SER A 224 -21.44 7.88 -10.68
CA SER A 224 -22.02 8.16 -9.36
C SER A 224 -22.57 6.89 -8.65
N GLU A 225 -22.13 5.69 -9.04
CA GLU A 225 -22.31 4.49 -8.23
C GLU A 225 -21.83 4.79 -6.81
N PRO A 226 -22.54 4.30 -5.79
CA PRO A 226 -22.50 4.93 -4.49
C PRO A 226 -21.06 4.91 -3.98
N LEU A 227 -20.55 6.09 -3.62
CA LEU A 227 -19.30 6.34 -2.89
C LEU A 227 -18.94 5.19 -1.92
N GLN A 228 -19.95 4.58 -1.32
CA GLN A 228 -19.91 3.36 -0.51
C GLN A 228 -19.05 2.23 -1.09
N ASP A 229 -19.00 2.04 -2.41
CA ASP A 229 -18.23 0.99 -3.07
C ASP A 229 -16.74 1.32 -3.13
N ALA A 230 -16.40 2.56 -3.52
CA ALA A 230 -15.04 3.07 -3.46
C ALA A 230 -14.53 3.10 -2.01
N GLU A 231 -15.35 3.62 -1.09
CA GLU A 231 -15.08 3.62 0.35
C GLU A 231 -14.87 2.22 0.91
N ARG A 232 -15.72 1.25 0.55
CA ARG A 232 -15.58 -0.13 1.04
C ARG A 232 -14.25 -0.73 0.61
N GLN A 233 -13.86 -0.56 -0.66
CA GLN A 233 -12.59 -1.05 -1.18
C GLN A 233 -11.40 -0.35 -0.49
N LEU A 234 -11.52 0.96 -0.32
CA LEU A 234 -10.55 1.80 0.38
C LEU A 234 -10.35 1.34 1.84
N TYR A 235 -11.43 1.07 2.57
CA TYR A 235 -11.36 0.61 3.97
C TYR A 235 -10.82 -0.82 4.07
N GLU A 236 -11.19 -1.71 3.16
CA GLU A 236 -10.60 -3.05 3.08
C GLU A 236 -9.08 -2.96 2.92
N GLY A 237 -8.57 -2.17 1.97
CA GLY A 237 -7.14 -1.97 1.76
C GLY A 237 -6.44 -1.28 2.93
N ALA A 238 -7.04 -0.21 3.46
CA ALA A 238 -6.50 0.54 4.58
C ALA A 238 -6.32 -0.33 5.85
N SER A 239 -7.26 -1.24 6.11
CA SER A 239 -7.16 -2.16 7.26
C SER A 239 -5.93 -3.06 7.19
N ILE A 240 -5.52 -3.47 5.99
CA ILE A 240 -4.34 -4.31 5.76
C ILE A 240 -3.07 -3.48 5.88
N TYR A 241 -3.03 -2.30 5.26
CA TYR A 241 -1.85 -1.44 5.28
C TYR A 241 -1.55 -0.88 6.66
N LEU A 242 -2.59 -0.50 7.43
CA LEU A 242 -2.41 -0.15 8.85
C LEU A 242 -1.93 -1.34 9.67
N GLY A 243 -2.36 -2.57 9.33
CA GLY A 243 -1.83 -3.79 9.93
C GLY A 243 -0.32 -3.91 9.71
N MET A 244 0.14 -3.72 8.47
CA MET A 244 1.57 -3.75 8.12
C MET A 244 2.39 -2.69 8.89
N LEU A 245 1.87 -1.47 9.03
CA LEU A 245 2.55 -0.40 9.77
C LEU A 245 2.54 -0.62 11.28
N ASP A 246 1.47 -1.23 11.81
CA ASP A 246 1.42 -1.65 13.22
C ASP A 246 2.43 -2.74 13.51
N ASP A 247 2.53 -3.74 12.63
CA ASP A 247 3.50 -4.82 12.74
C ASP A 247 4.94 -4.29 12.66
N LEU A 248 5.20 -3.31 11.79
CA LEU A 248 6.49 -2.61 11.73
C LEU A 248 6.84 -1.94 13.06
N ALA A 249 5.89 -1.31 13.73
CA ALA A 249 6.11 -0.59 14.99
C ALA A 249 6.35 -1.52 16.20
N ARG A 250 6.08 -2.82 16.06
CA ARG A 250 6.27 -3.83 17.12
C ARG A 250 7.72 -4.23 17.26
N ASP A 251 8.09 -4.64 18.47
CA ASP A 251 9.42 -5.14 18.78
C ASP A 251 9.61 -6.50 18.09
N PRO A 252 10.61 -6.66 17.21
CA PRO A 252 10.85 -7.92 16.51
C PRO A 252 11.15 -9.09 17.48
N LYS A 253 11.67 -8.82 18.69
CA LYS A 253 11.94 -9.83 19.73
C LYS A 253 10.73 -10.08 20.64
N SER A 254 9.74 -9.19 20.64
CA SER A 254 8.53 -9.29 21.47
C SER A 254 7.35 -8.58 20.80
N PRO A 255 6.66 -9.23 19.84
CA PRO A 255 5.62 -8.59 19.02
C PRO A 255 4.43 -8.03 19.80
N ASP A 256 4.19 -8.52 21.01
CA ASP A 256 3.16 -7.98 21.90
C ASP A 256 3.47 -6.55 22.39
N LYS A 257 4.69 -6.07 22.19
CA LYS A 257 5.17 -4.77 22.62
C LYS A 257 5.55 -3.92 21.42
N TYR A 258 5.35 -2.61 21.56
CA TYR A 258 5.89 -1.62 20.64
C TYR A 258 7.36 -1.32 20.99
N GLN A 259 8.17 -1.01 19.97
CA GLN A 259 9.60 -0.70 20.15
C GLN A 259 9.83 0.51 21.08
N GLU A 260 8.97 1.54 21.01
CA GLU A 260 8.98 2.69 21.91
C GLU A 260 7.56 3.21 22.17
N GLY A 261 7.06 3.13 23.41
CA GLY A 261 6.08 4.06 24.05
C GLY A 261 4.80 4.55 23.32
N ALA A 262 4.48 4.07 22.11
CA ALA A 262 3.35 4.46 21.26
C ALA A 262 3.27 5.96 20.87
N ALA A 263 4.40 6.66 20.70
CA ALA A 263 4.39 8.08 20.33
C ALA A 263 3.97 8.35 18.86
N GLY A 264 4.09 7.37 17.97
CA GLY A 264 3.65 7.47 16.58
C GLY A 264 2.72 6.33 16.24
N LYS A 265 1.41 6.53 16.40
CA LYS A 265 0.43 5.54 15.91
C LYS A 265 0.45 5.56 14.38
N PRO A 266 0.45 4.39 13.72
CA PRO A 266 0.46 4.34 12.27
C PRO A 266 -0.76 5.07 11.70
N GLN A 267 -0.49 5.96 10.74
CA GLN A 267 -1.47 6.76 10.03
C GLN A 267 -1.35 6.49 8.53
N LEU A 268 -2.49 6.45 7.86
CA LEU A 268 -2.63 6.27 6.43
C LEU A 268 -3.64 7.29 5.89
N PHE A 269 -3.58 7.57 4.60
CA PHE A 269 -4.54 8.44 3.91
C PHE A 269 -5.32 7.65 2.86
N GLY A 270 -6.61 7.95 2.76
CA GLY A 270 -7.49 7.36 1.77
C GLY A 270 -7.98 8.42 0.81
N PHE A 271 -7.95 8.14 -0.48
CA PHE A 271 -8.56 8.97 -1.49
C PHE A 271 -9.64 8.16 -2.20
N ALA A 272 -10.89 8.64 -2.19
CA ALA A 272 -11.96 8.04 -2.98
C ALA A 272 -12.43 9.04 -4.03
N SER A 273 -12.64 8.59 -5.26
CA SER A 273 -13.20 9.42 -6.33
C SER A 273 -14.42 8.75 -6.96
N SER A 274 -15.45 9.54 -7.23
CA SER A 274 -16.64 9.14 -7.99
C SER A 274 -16.89 10.22 -9.05
N GLY A 275 -16.35 10.00 -10.25
CA GLY A 275 -16.16 11.04 -11.25
C GLY A 275 -15.50 12.28 -10.62
N ARG A 276 -16.00 13.47 -10.96
CA ARG A 276 -15.50 14.78 -10.51
C ARG A 276 -15.42 15.02 -8.99
N ILE A 277 -16.05 14.18 -8.16
CA ILE A 277 -16.02 14.35 -6.71
C ILE A 277 -14.84 13.59 -6.13
N LEU A 278 -14.06 14.25 -5.27
CA LEU A 278 -12.97 13.67 -4.51
C LEU A 278 -13.26 13.74 -3.01
N TRP A 279 -12.98 12.64 -2.32
CA TRP A 279 -12.99 12.56 -0.86
C TRP A 279 -11.61 12.15 -0.36
N ILE A 280 -11.15 12.85 0.69
CA ILE A 280 -9.87 12.60 1.34
C ILE A 280 -10.15 12.20 2.79
N TYR A 281 -9.54 11.10 3.21
CA TYR A 281 -9.66 10.50 4.53
C TYR A 281 -8.30 10.40 5.18
N THR A 282 -8.32 10.46 6.51
CA THR A 282 -7.22 9.99 7.36
C THR A 282 -7.69 8.79 8.13
N ILE A 283 -6.82 7.80 8.21
CA ILE A 283 -7.12 6.50 8.79
C ILE A 283 -5.98 6.16 9.75
N PHE A 284 -6.30 5.85 11.00
CA PHE A 284 -5.28 5.62 12.02
C PHE A 284 -5.78 4.67 13.11
N GLY A 285 -4.84 3.99 13.77
CA GLY A 285 -5.16 3.07 14.86
C GLY A 285 -5.55 3.79 16.16
N TRP A 286 -6.54 3.25 16.88
CA TRP A 286 -6.92 3.69 18.23
C TRP A 286 -7.44 2.49 19.05
N CYS A 287 -6.81 2.20 20.19
CA CYS A 287 -7.24 1.14 21.14
C CYS A 287 -7.56 -0.23 20.51
N GLY A 288 -6.83 -0.65 19.48
CA GLY A 288 -7.07 -1.93 18.81
C GLY A 288 -8.12 -1.90 17.71
N ASP A 289 -8.76 -0.75 17.47
CA ASP A 289 -9.58 -0.45 16.30
C ASP A 289 -8.86 0.53 15.37
N TYR A 290 -9.42 0.79 14.19
CA TYR A 290 -8.99 1.90 13.34
C TYR A 290 -10.14 2.88 13.10
N ILE A 291 -9.79 4.16 13.15
CA ILE A 291 -10.70 5.26 12.94
C ILE A 291 -10.47 5.79 11.53
N VAL A 292 -11.53 5.89 10.75
CA VAL A 292 -11.57 6.66 9.51
C VAL A 292 -12.19 8.00 9.83
N GLU A 293 -11.45 9.08 9.62
CA GLU A 293 -11.99 10.43 9.68
C GLU A 293 -11.93 11.08 8.31
N PRO A 294 -13.05 11.68 7.86
CA PRO A 294 -13.00 12.52 6.68
C PRO A 294 -12.13 13.75 6.96
N LEU A 295 -11.25 14.10 6.01
CA LEU A 295 -10.44 15.31 6.04
C LEU A 295 -11.09 16.40 5.20
N TRP A 296 -11.42 16.07 3.96
CA TRP A 296 -11.90 17.03 2.97
C TRP A 296 -12.73 16.34 1.89
N GLN A 297 -13.65 17.08 1.28
CA GLN A 297 -14.35 16.69 0.07
C GLN A 297 -14.53 17.92 -0.82
N GLY A 298 -14.56 17.72 -2.14
CA GLY A 298 -14.81 18.79 -3.09
C GLY A 298 -15.01 18.31 -4.53
N LEU A 299 -15.38 19.26 -5.37
CA LEU A 299 -15.61 19.09 -6.80
C LEU A 299 -14.36 19.52 -7.58
N LEU A 300 -13.71 18.59 -8.28
CA LEU A 300 -12.46 18.91 -8.98
C LEU A 300 -12.65 19.77 -10.24
N ASP A 301 -13.90 19.95 -10.70
CA ASP A 301 -14.31 20.94 -11.70
C ASP A 301 -14.74 22.29 -11.07
N GLU A 302 -14.38 22.55 -9.82
CA GLU A 302 -14.47 23.87 -9.20
C GLU A 302 -13.05 24.35 -8.86
N THR A 303 -12.68 25.56 -9.29
CA THR A 303 -11.30 26.05 -9.21
C THR A 303 -10.76 26.07 -7.77
N GLU A 304 -11.57 26.51 -6.80
CA GLU A 304 -11.16 26.56 -5.39
C GLU A 304 -10.94 25.16 -4.80
N ASP A 305 -11.76 24.18 -5.18
CA ASP A 305 -11.66 22.80 -4.72
C ASP A 305 -10.49 22.08 -5.38
N ALA A 306 -10.23 22.31 -6.68
CA ALA A 306 -9.04 21.80 -7.36
C ALA A 306 -7.74 22.33 -6.71
N LEU A 307 -7.69 23.63 -6.40
CA LEU A 307 -6.56 24.23 -5.67
C LEU A 307 -6.41 23.61 -4.27
N THR A 308 -7.50 23.46 -3.53
CA THR A 308 -7.49 22.90 -2.18
C THR A 308 -7.05 21.43 -2.18
N ALA A 309 -7.53 20.63 -3.13
CA ALA A 309 -7.13 19.24 -3.30
C ALA A 309 -5.62 19.12 -3.54
N LEU A 310 -5.06 19.92 -4.46
CA LEU A 310 -3.62 19.93 -4.74
C LEU A 310 -2.80 20.36 -3.52
N ILE A 311 -3.24 21.38 -2.77
CA ILE A 311 -2.58 21.81 -1.53
C ILE A 311 -2.57 20.71 -0.48
N ILE A 312 -3.66 19.95 -0.33
CA ILE A 312 -3.71 18.83 0.59
C ILE A 312 -2.76 17.72 0.12
N VAL A 313 -2.78 17.38 -1.17
CA VAL A 313 -1.92 16.32 -1.73
C VAL A 313 -0.44 16.69 -1.62
N ASP A 314 -0.05 17.94 -1.87
CA ASP A 314 1.33 18.41 -1.74
C ASP A 314 1.81 18.33 -0.27
N GLN A 315 0.94 18.62 0.71
CA GLN A 315 1.27 18.43 2.13
C GLN A 315 1.39 16.95 2.53
N LEU A 316 0.56 16.08 1.95
CA LEU A 316 0.64 14.64 2.18
C LEU A 316 1.88 14.02 1.52
N HIS A 317 2.29 14.55 0.38
CA HIS A 317 3.55 14.24 -0.29
C HIS A 317 4.73 14.56 0.64
N GLU A 318 4.79 15.79 1.18
CA GLU A 318 5.84 16.19 2.12
C GLU A 318 5.83 15.31 3.39
N PHE A 319 4.64 15.02 3.95
CA PHE A 319 4.49 14.10 5.08
C PHE A 319 5.06 12.71 4.77
N ALA A 320 4.77 12.17 3.58
CA ALA A 320 5.24 10.84 3.19
C ALA A 320 6.76 10.79 3.07
N ALA A 321 7.36 11.80 2.44
CA ALA A 321 8.79 11.88 2.18
C ALA A 321 9.62 12.15 3.46
N THR A 322 9.04 12.81 4.45
CA THR A 322 9.72 13.19 5.69
C THR A 322 9.27 12.32 6.87
N THR A 323 8.06 12.55 7.36
CA THR A 323 7.56 11.99 8.62
C THR A 323 7.30 10.48 8.53
N HIS A 324 6.60 10.02 7.49
CA HIS A 324 6.33 8.59 7.30
C HIS A 324 7.61 7.81 7.01
N ARG A 325 8.47 8.37 6.15
CA ARG A 325 9.77 7.76 5.82
C ARG A 325 10.63 7.59 7.07
N ASP A 326 10.76 8.63 7.90
CA ASP A 326 11.55 8.56 9.13
C ASP A 326 10.96 7.57 10.12
N PHE A 327 9.62 7.54 10.24
CA PHE A 327 8.93 6.51 11.02
C PHE A 327 9.30 5.11 10.51
N VAL A 328 9.23 4.86 9.21
CA VAL A 328 9.55 3.55 8.64
C VAL A 328 11.00 3.17 8.89
N VAL A 329 11.94 4.05 8.56
CA VAL A 329 13.38 3.79 8.72
C VAL A 329 13.71 3.46 10.17
N LYS A 330 13.21 4.27 11.12
CA LYS A 330 13.44 4.08 12.55
C LYS A 330 12.98 2.70 13.02
N HIS A 331 11.77 2.29 12.64
CA HIS A 331 11.18 1.05 13.14
C HIS A 331 11.63 -0.19 12.34
N LEU A 332 12.06 -0.02 11.09
CA LEU A 332 12.52 -1.12 10.25
C LEU A 332 13.92 -1.60 10.67
N GLU A 333 14.77 -0.71 11.16
CA GLU A 333 16.16 -1.04 11.48
C GLU A 333 16.31 -2.19 12.51
N PRO A 334 15.54 -2.24 13.62
CA PRO A 334 15.60 -3.37 14.54
C PRO A 334 15.17 -4.71 13.91
N TRP A 335 14.18 -4.68 13.00
CA TRP A 335 13.79 -5.86 12.25
C TRP A 335 14.95 -6.33 11.37
N LEU A 336 15.59 -5.41 10.63
CA LEU A 336 16.76 -5.69 9.78
C LEU A 336 17.89 -6.33 10.56
N GLN A 337 18.27 -5.74 11.69
CA GLN A 337 19.34 -6.26 12.54
C GLN A 337 19.06 -7.69 13.02
N LEU A 338 17.83 -7.97 13.47
CA LEU A 338 17.48 -9.32 13.91
C LEU A 338 17.64 -10.37 12.80
N ALA A 339 17.16 -10.07 11.59
CA ALA A 339 17.30 -11.01 10.47
C ALA A 339 18.76 -11.17 10.00
N GLU A 340 19.57 -10.11 10.11
CA GLU A 340 21.00 -10.16 9.80
C GLU A 340 21.75 -11.03 10.82
N GLU A 341 21.50 -10.84 12.12
CA GLU A 341 22.05 -11.68 13.21
C GLU A 341 21.69 -13.17 13.05
N GLU A 342 20.42 -13.48 12.73
CA GLU A 342 20.01 -14.88 12.50
C GLU A 342 20.72 -15.49 11.29
N LEU A 343 20.85 -14.73 10.19
CA LEU A 343 21.47 -15.23 8.97
C LEU A 343 22.96 -15.52 9.19
N GLU A 344 23.68 -14.64 9.89
CA GLU A 344 25.09 -14.84 10.25
C GLU A 344 25.27 -16.10 11.10
N SER A 345 24.39 -16.33 12.08
CA SER A 345 24.46 -17.52 12.94
C SER A 345 24.29 -18.85 12.20
N LEU A 346 23.58 -18.86 11.06
CA LEU A 346 23.40 -20.05 10.22
C LEU A 346 24.64 -20.38 9.37
N CYS A 347 25.58 -19.45 9.25
CA CYS A 347 26.75 -19.58 8.39
C CYS A 347 27.99 -20.09 9.13
N ASP A 348 27.99 -20.02 10.46
CA ASP A 348 29.08 -20.48 11.33
C ASP A 348 29.17 -22.02 11.45
N ASP A 349 28.17 -22.76 10.94
CA ASP A 349 28.19 -24.23 10.87
C ASP A 349 29.03 -24.73 9.66
N ASP A 350 30.35 -24.86 9.86
CA ASP A 350 31.35 -25.75 9.22
C ASP A 350 31.34 -25.95 7.67
N SER A 351 30.58 -25.17 6.92
CA SER A 351 30.39 -25.35 5.46
C SER A 351 31.41 -24.60 4.60
N GLY A 352 32.29 -23.81 5.20
CA GLY A 352 33.32 -23.05 4.47
C GLY A 352 32.75 -21.95 3.56
N CYS A 353 31.47 -21.59 3.70
CA CYS A 353 30.88 -20.40 3.08
C CYS A 353 31.34 -19.16 3.86
N THR A 354 32.08 -18.27 3.21
CA THR A 354 32.45 -16.99 3.81
C THR A 354 31.28 -16.01 3.72
N SER A 355 31.19 -15.04 4.64
CA SER A 355 30.13 -14.02 4.61
C SER A 355 30.07 -13.24 3.28
N ASP A 356 31.19 -13.18 2.56
CA ASP A 356 31.30 -12.56 1.24
C ASP A 356 30.61 -13.36 0.13
N ASP A 357 30.43 -14.67 0.29
CA ASP A 357 29.77 -15.52 -0.70
C ASP A 357 28.24 -15.32 -0.72
N ILE A 358 27.64 -14.98 0.43
CA ILE A 358 26.18 -14.76 0.57
C ILE A 358 25.77 -13.41 -0.03
N ALA A 359 26.68 -12.43 0.00
CA ALA A 359 26.48 -11.12 -0.62
C ALA A 359 26.80 -11.12 -2.12
N SER A 360 27.43 -12.17 -2.67
CA SER A 360 27.80 -12.23 -4.08
C SER A 360 26.56 -12.24 -5.00
N PRO A 361 26.52 -11.41 -6.08
CA PRO A 361 25.51 -11.50 -7.13
C PRO A 361 25.38 -12.91 -7.74
N SER A 362 26.46 -13.70 -7.70
CA SER A 362 26.50 -15.09 -8.18
C SER A 362 25.72 -16.05 -7.30
N PHE A 363 25.75 -15.87 -5.97
CA PHE A 363 24.93 -16.65 -5.03
C PHE A 363 23.45 -16.28 -5.15
N ARG A 364 23.15 -15.00 -5.41
CA ARG A 364 21.78 -14.50 -5.68
C ARG A 364 21.19 -15.07 -6.97
N LEU A 365 21.96 -15.13 -8.05
CA LEU A 365 21.52 -15.74 -9.32
C LEU A 365 21.39 -17.27 -9.20
N HIS A 366 22.33 -17.91 -8.51
CA HIS A 366 22.31 -19.35 -8.25
C HIS A 366 21.11 -19.77 -7.37
N MET A 367 20.71 -18.95 -6.39
CA MET A 367 19.54 -19.20 -5.54
C MET A 367 18.21 -19.03 -6.28
N LEU A 368 18.12 -18.09 -7.22
CA LEU A 368 16.92 -17.85 -8.03
C LEU A 368 16.80 -18.81 -9.23
N GLU A 369 17.91 -19.20 -9.86
CA GLU A 369 17.92 -20.00 -11.10
C GLU A 369 17.89 -21.52 -10.87
N HIS A 370 18.38 -22.04 -9.74
CA HIS A 370 18.56 -23.50 -9.56
C HIS A 370 17.52 -24.19 -8.67
N GLY A 371 16.46 -23.50 -8.23
CA GLY A 371 15.36 -24.15 -7.52
C GLY A 371 15.77 -24.89 -6.23
N PHE A 372 16.89 -24.50 -5.60
CA PHE A 372 17.41 -25.08 -4.35
C PHE A 372 16.52 -24.81 -3.11
N TYR A 373 15.35 -24.21 -3.31
CA TYR A 373 14.24 -24.28 -2.37
C TYR A 373 13.64 -25.69 -2.30
N LYS A 374 14.34 -26.60 -1.62
CA LYS A 374 13.66 -27.44 -0.64
C LYS A 374 13.98 -26.89 0.73
N SER A 375 13.29 -25.80 1.08
CA SER A 375 13.25 -25.30 2.46
C SER A 375 12.79 -26.45 3.38
N PRO A 376 13.37 -26.60 4.58
CA PRO A 376 12.66 -27.23 5.68
C PRO A 376 11.38 -26.41 5.91
N SER A 377 10.26 -26.90 5.37
CA SER A 377 8.95 -26.22 5.19
C SER A 377 9.02 -24.90 4.40
N GLU A 378 8.26 -24.80 3.31
CA GLU A 378 7.98 -23.51 2.69
C GLU A 378 7.26 -22.61 3.72
N PRO A 379 7.40 -21.28 3.66
CA PRO A 379 6.67 -20.42 4.57
C PRO A 379 5.16 -20.64 4.40
N LEU A 380 4.43 -20.72 5.52
CA LEU A 380 3.01 -21.12 5.58
C LEU A 380 2.11 -20.39 4.57
N TRP A 381 2.42 -19.12 4.24
CA TRP A 381 1.67 -18.36 3.25
C TRP A 381 1.73 -18.96 1.84
N LYS A 382 2.85 -19.57 1.46
CA LYS A 382 3.04 -20.20 0.15
C LYS A 382 2.25 -21.50 0.06
N GLU A 383 2.24 -22.28 1.14
CA GLU A 383 1.36 -23.45 1.27
C GLU A 383 -0.12 -23.05 1.17
N LEU A 384 -0.51 -21.95 1.84
CA LEU A 384 -1.86 -21.40 1.76
C LEU A 384 -2.19 -20.84 0.36
N GLU A 385 -1.23 -20.20 -0.31
CA GLU A 385 -1.39 -19.70 -1.67
C GLU A 385 -1.58 -20.86 -2.66
N ASP A 386 -0.79 -21.92 -2.54
CA ASP A 386 -0.85 -23.09 -3.40
C ASP A 386 -2.09 -23.94 -3.14
N ALA A 387 -2.54 -24.03 -1.88
CA ALA A 387 -3.84 -24.57 -1.53
C ALA A 387 -4.99 -23.76 -2.16
N ALA A 388 -4.91 -22.41 -2.11
CA ALA A 388 -5.90 -21.54 -2.72
C ALA A 388 -5.88 -21.57 -4.26
N ARG A 389 -4.70 -21.71 -4.89
CA ARG A 389 -4.54 -21.95 -6.33
C ARG A 389 -5.21 -23.28 -6.73
N SER A 390 -4.91 -24.34 -5.98
CA SER A 390 -5.47 -25.68 -6.19
C SER A 390 -7.00 -25.68 -6.05
N ALA A 391 -7.54 -25.03 -5.02
CA ALA A 391 -8.98 -24.90 -4.82
C ALA A 391 -9.69 -24.15 -5.96
N ARG A 392 -9.08 -23.07 -6.48
CA ARG A 392 -9.61 -22.31 -7.63
C ARG A 392 -9.61 -23.14 -8.92
N SER A 393 -8.52 -23.88 -9.17
CA SER A 393 -8.42 -24.80 -10.30
C SER A 393 -9.54 -25.85 -10.24
N ASN A 394 -9.71 -26.50 -9.08
CA ASN A 394 -10.75 -27.50 -8.86
C ASN A 394 -12.17 -26.94 -9.06
N LYS A 395 -12.44 -25.72 -8.56
CA LYS A 395 -13.75 -25.06 -8.75
C LYS A 395 -14.02 -24.72 -10.21
N ARG A 396 -13.00 -24.30 -10.98
CA ARG A 396 -13.13 -24.02 -12.42
C ARG A 396 -13.42 -25.31 -13.20
N THR A 397 -12.69 -26.39 -12.89
CA THR A 397 -12.91 -27.71 -13.49
C THR A 397 -14.31 -28.24 -13.18
N LYS A 398 -14.78 -28.08 -11.94
CA LYS A 398 -16.15 -28.47 -11.53
C LYS A 398 -17.21 -27.70 -12.31
N ARG A 399 -17.10 -26.36 -12.37
CA ARG A 399 -18.03 -25.52 -13.16
C ARG A 399 -18.04 -25.85 -14.64
N ARG A 400 -16.87 -26.20 -15.20
CA ARG A 400 -16.76 -26.65 -16.59
C ARG A 400 -17.50 -27.97 -16.81
N ARG A 401 -17.33 -28.96 -15.93
CA ARG A 401 -18.09 -30.22 -15.98
C ARG A 401 -19.59 -30.01 -15.81
N GLU A 402 -20.00 -29.19 -14.85
CA GLU A 402 -21.42 -28.84 -14.65
C GLU A 402 -22.01 -28.11 -15.87
N ALA A 403 -21.22 -27.27 -16.57
CA ALA A 403 -21.64 -26.63 -17.81
C ALA A 403 -21.70 -27.61 -19.00
N GLU A 404 -20.79 -28.58 -19.08
CA GLU A 404 -20.78 -29.65 -20.10
C GLU A 404 -21.94 -30.65 -19.88
N GLU A 405 -22.28 -30.96 -18.62
CA GLU A 405 -23.40 -31.82 -18.25
C GLU A 405 -24.75 -31.15 -18.49
N ASN A 406 -24.87 -29.85 -18.20
CA ASN A 406 -26.10 -29.06 -18.42
C ASN A 406 -26.21 -28.44 -19.82
N MET A 407 -25.26 -28.75 -20.72
CA MET A 407 -25.33 -28.28 -22.10
C MET A 407 -26.49 -29.00 -22.83
N PRO A 408 -27.45 -28.28 -23.44
CA PRO A 408 -28.56 -28.92 -24.16
C PRO A 408 -28.03 -29.85 -25.26
N ASP A 409 -28.64 -31.04 -25.44
CA ASP A 409 -28.19 -32.04 -26.44
C ASP A 409 -28.13 -31.49 -27.89
N VAL A 410 -28.80 -30.38 -28.17
CA VAL A 410 -28.73 -29.66 -29.46
C VAL A 410 -27.33 -29.09 -29.75
N PHE A 411 -26.49 -28.90 -28.73
CA PHE A 411 -25.11 -28.41 -28.86
C PHE A 411 -24.05 -29.51 -28.73
N ARG A 412 -24.44 -30.76 -28.44
CA ARG A 412 -23.53 -31.92 -28.47
C ARG A 412 -23.45 -32.47 -29.89
N LEU A 413 -22.77 -31.75 -30.78
CA LEU A 413 -22.50 -32.23 -32.15
C LEU A 413 -21.48 -33.38 -32.12
N PRO A 414 -21.76 -34.55 -32.72
CA PRO A 414 -20.84 -35.70 -32.67
C PRO A 414 -19.54 -35.57 -33.48
N ASP A 415 -19.38 -34.56 -34.34
CA ASP A 415 -18.37 -34.64 -35.41
C ASP A 415 -17.43 -33.43 -35.58
N TYR A 416 -17.42 -32.44 -34.67
CA TYR A 416 -16.56 -31.26 -34.86
C TYR A 416 -15.08 -31.47 -34.47
N GLU A 417 -14.75 -32.53 -33.71
CA GLU A 417 -13.35 -32.79 -33.27
C GLU A 417 -12.45 -33.40 -34.36
N LYS A 418 -12.99 -33.84 -35.50
CA LYS A 418 -12.19 -34.34 -36.63
C LYS A 418 -11.72 -33.26 -37.61
N GLY A 419 -12.28 -32.05 -37.55
CA GLY A 419 -11.93 -30.95 -38.48
C GLY A 419 -10.69 -30.16 -38.10
N LEU A 420 -10.38 -30.04 -36.81
CA LEU A 420 -9.30 -29.17 -36.32
C LEU A 420 -7.91 -29.84 -36.30
N ARG A 421 -7.81 -31.18 -36.37
CA ARG A 421 -6.52 -31.87 -36.43
C ARG A 421 -5.88 -31.95 -37.83
N ASN A 422 -6.59 -31.52 -38.87
CA ASN A 422 -6.08 -31.54 -40.25
C ASN A 422 -5.65 -30.16 -40.78
N ALA A 423 -5.73 -29.09 -39.98
CA ALA A 423 -5.35 -27.73 -40.40
C ALA A 423 -3.96 -27.27 -39.89
N GLU A 424 -3.25 -28.07 -39.09
CA GLU A 424 -1.92 -27.71 -38.53
C GLU A 424 -0.73 -28.36 -39.26
N VAL A 425 -0.93 -29.03 -40.40
CA VAL A 425 0.16 -29.57 -41.22
C VAL A 425 0.15 -28.90 -42.59
N GLY A 426 0.74 -27.70 -42.68
CA GLY A 426 1.05 -27.13 -43.99
C GLY A 426 1.23 -25.63 -44.01
N HIS A 427 2.30 -25.10 -43.41
CA HIS A 427 2.97 -23.90 -43.92
C HIS A 427 4.43 -23.87 -43.46
N ASN A 428 5.30 -24.49 -44.27
CA ASN A 428 6.73 -24.23 -44.25
C ASN A 428 7.07 -23.24 -45.38
N ILE A 429 7.76 -22.17 -44.98
CA ILE A 429 8.94 -21.56 -45.63
C ILE A 429 8.78 -21.12 -47.10
N LEU A 430 8.76 -19.81 -47.31
CA LEU A 430 9.47 -19.18 -48.42
C LEU A 430 10.20 -17.92 -47.93
N ASP A 431 11.53 -18.04 -47.88
CA ASP A 431 12.50 -16.94 -47.85
C ASP A 431 12.41 -16.10 -49.13
N LEU A 432 12.35 -14.78 -48.99
CA LEU A 432 12.78 -13.84 -50.02
C LEU A 432 13.70 -12.79 -49.38
N LYS A 433 14.95 -12.79 -49.86
CA LYS A 433 16.01 -11.83 -49.54
C LYS A 433 15.71 -10.43 -50.13
N PRO A 434 16.34 -9.38 -49.58
CA PRO A 434 16.16 -8.01 -50.05
C PRO A 434 17.07 -7.68 -51.25
N GLU A 435 16.55 -6.86 -52.16
CA GLU A 435 17.30 -5.91 -53.00
C GLU A 435 16.87 -4.48 -52.66
#